data_AF-C3V8R4-F1
#
_entry.id   AF-C3V8R4-F1
#
_cell.length_a   1.000
_cell.length_b   1.000
_cell.length_c   1.000
_cell.angle_alpha   90.00
_cell.angle_beta   90.00
_cell.angle_gamma   90.00
#
_symmetry.space_group_name_H-M   'P 1'
#
loop_
_entity.id
_entity.type
_entity.pdbx_description
1 polymer ?
#
loop_
_entity_poly.entity_id
_entity_poly.type
_entity_poly.pdbx_seq_one_letter_code
_entity_poly.pdbx_strand_id
1 'polypeptide(L)'
;LDNHLHQGNLLNIDLDRIVWRRVVDMNDRALRMITVGQGSRANGVERETGYDITVASEIMAILCLASSLTDLKERLGRMIVAYNIEGKAVTADDLEATGAMALLLKTPSNRIWFRLWKTPRLSFMVVPLPILPMAATRCWLPEQP
;
A
#
# COMPACT_ATOMS: atom_id res chain seq x y z
N LEU A 1 -8.41 -10.11 -1.56
CA LEU A 1 -9.31 -9.61 -2.62
C LEU A 1 -9.57 -10.66 -3.70
N ASP A 2 -8.59 -11.08 -4.50
CA ASP A 2 -8.89 -12.00 -5.62
C ASP A 2 -9.47 -13.34 -5.16
N ASN A 3 -9.02 -13.86 -4.02
CA ASN A 3 -9.62 -15.05 -3.41
C ASN A 3 -11.10 -14.83 -3.05
N HIS A 4 -11.46 -13.64 -2.54
CA HIS A 4 -12.86 -13.30 -2.22
C HIS A 4 -13.73 -13.28 -3.48
N LEU A 5 -13.21 -12.74 -4.58
CA LEU A 5 -13.87 -12.76 -5.87
C LEU A 5 -14.08 -14.20 -6.36
N HIS A 6 -13.07 -15.06 -6.21
CA HIS A 6 -13.13 -16.46 -6.63
C HIS A 6 -14.11 -17.30 -5.79
N GLN A 7 -14.21 -17.04 -4.49
CA GLN A 7 -15.07 -17.79 -3.56
C GLN A 7 -16.57 -17.37 -3.60
N GLY A 8 -16.96 -16.47 -4.51
CA GLY A 8 -18.36 -16.09 -4.72
C GLY A 8 -18.69 -14.62 -4.46
N ASN A 9 -17.69 -13.76 -4.22
CA ASN A 9 -17.83 -12.30 -4.14
C ASN A 9 -19.01 -11.82 -3.28
N LEU A 10 -19.09 -12.26 -2.02
CA LEU A 10 -20.19 -11.93 -1.10
C LEU A 10 -20.39 -10.42 -0.88
N LEU A 11 -19.36 -9.62 -1.16
CA LEU A 11 -19.39 -8.17 -0.99
C LEU A 11 -19.91 -7.45 -2.23
N ASN A 12 -20.19 -8.15 -3.35
CA ASN A 12 -20.59 -7.53 -4.62
C ASN A 12 -19.61 -6.46 -5.11
N ILE A 13 -18.31 -6.76 -4.99
CA ILE A 13 -17.24 -5.91 -5.50
C ILE A 13 -17.32 -5.87 -7.03
N ASP A 14 -17.26 -4.66 -7.58
CA ASP A 14 -17.17 -4.44 -9.01
C ASP A 14 -15.70 -4.60 -9.46
N LEU A 15 -15.47 -5.43 -10.48
CA LEU A 15 -14.13 -5.79 -10.98
C LEU A 15 -13.40 -4.58 -11.57
N ASP A 16 -14.15 -3.69 -12.23
CA ASP A 16 -13.58 -2.52 -12.90
C ASP A 16 -13.28 -1.38 -11.90
N ARG A 17 -13.79 -1.49 -10.67
CA ARG A 17 -13.66 -0.48 -9.61
C ARG A 17 -12.76 -0.92 -8.46
N ILE A 18 -11.83 -1.83 -8.73
CA ILE A 18 -10.77 -2.21 -7.79
C ILE A 18 -9.65 -1.18 -7.89
N VAL A 19 -9.45 -0.40 -6.83
CA VAL A 19 -8.39 0.61 -6.77
C VAL A 19 -7.05 -0.02 -6.37
N TRP A 20 -7.10 -1.15 -5.64
CA TRP A 20 -5.94 -1.79 -5.07
C TRP A 20 -5.02 -2.44 -6.12
N ARG A 21 -3.83 -1.85 -6.29
CA ARG A 21 -2.75 -2.36 -7.16
C ARG A 21 -1.76 -3.19 -6.36
N ARG A 22 -1.03 -4.08 -7.03
CA ARG A 22 0.03 -4.87 -6.40
C ARG A 22 1.32 -4.05 -6.35
N VAL A 23 2.29 -4.48 -5.57
CA VAL A 23 3.57 -3.76 -5.43
C VAL A 23 4.76 -4.69 -5.64
N VAL A 24 5.81 -4.15 -6.25
CA VAL A 24 7.10 -4.83 -6.42
C VAL A 24 8.22 -3.82 -6.20
N ASP A 25 9.31 -4.25 -5.56
CA ASP A 25 10.45 -3.38 -5.24
C ASP A 25 11.45 -3.29 -6.40
N MET A 26 10.95 -3.24 -7.64
CA MET A 26 11.77 -3.22 -8.85
C MET A 26 11.22 -2.21 -9.84
N ASN A 27 12.12 -1.55 -10.57
CA ASN A 27 11.74 -0.65 -11.64
C ASN A 27 11.42 -1.45 -12.91
N ASP A 28 10.23 -2.05 -12.95
CA ASP A 28 9.71 -2.75 -14.12
C ASP A 28 8.54 -1.99 -14.72
N ARG A 29 8.76 -1.45 -15.93
CA ARG A 29 7.73 -0.71 -16.68
C ARG A 29 6.68 -1.61 -17.32
N ALA A 30 7.00 -2.89 -17.57
CA ALA A 30 6.09 -3.82 -18.23
C ALA A 30 4.90 -4.17 -17.32
N LEU A 31 5.08 -4.04 -16.00
CA LEU A 31 4.05 -4.38 -15.01
C LEU A 31 3.05 -3.25 -14.71
N ARG A 32 3.15 -2.09 -15.39
CA ARG A 32 2.26 -0.95 -15.12
C ARG A 32 0.79 -1.24 -15.44
N MET A 33 0.55 -2.03 -16.47
CA MET A 33 -0.78 -2.45 -16.95
C MET A 33 -0.68 -3.91 -17.34
N ILE A 34 -1.42 -4.77 -16.65
CA ILE A 34 -1.46 -6.21 -16.88
C ILE A 34 -2.89 -6.72 -16.69
N THR A 35 -3.18 -7.84 -17.33
CA THR A 35 -4.42 -8.60 -17.08
C THR A 35 -4.07 -9.81 -16.23
N VAL A 36 -4.84 -10.02 -15.15
CA VAL A 36 -4.64 -11.15 -14.23
C VAL A 36 -5.87 -12.05 -14.23
N GLY A 37 -5.71 -13.30 -13.76
CA GLY A 37 -6.82 -14.26 -13.68
C GLY A 37 -7.19 -14.89 -15.02
N GLN A 38 -6.28 -14.86 -16.00
CA GLN A 38 -6.49 -15.47 -17.31
C GLN A 38 -6.46 -17.00 -17.24
N GLY A 39 -7.24 -17.64 -18.11
CA GLY A 39 -7.28 -19.09 -18.28
C GLY A 39 -8.55 -19.75 -17.74
N SER A 40 -8.42 -20.95 -17.17
CA SER A 40 -9.55 -21.74 -16.69
C SER A 40 -10.20 -21.13 -15.45
N ARG A 41 -11.46 -21.49 -15.17
CA ARG A 41 -12.22 -21.05 -13.97
C ARG A 41 -11.47 -21.23 -12.64
N ALA A 42 -10.52 -22.16 -12.58
CA ALA A 42 -9.66 -22.38 -11.42
C ALA A 42 -8.63 -21.26 -11.16
N ASN A 43 -8.29 -20.46 -12.17
CA ASN A 43 -7.25 -19.43 -12.10
C ASN A 43 -7.76 -18.07 -11.55
N GLY A 44 -9.04 -17.98 -11.21
CA GLY A 44 -9.66 -16.78 -10.66
C GLY A 44 -10.54 -16.05 -11.67
N VAL A 45 -10.71 -14.75 -11.44
CA VAL A 45 -11.54 -13.87 -12.26
C VAL A 45 -10.63 -12.97 -13.08
N GLU A 46 -10.89 -12.89 -14.39
CA GLU A 46 -10.12 -12.04 -15.29
C GLU A 46 -10.40 -10.56 -14.99
N ARG A 47 -9.34 -9.78 -14.79
CA ARG A 47 -9.43 -8.32 -14.60
C ARG A 47 -8.14 -7.62 -14.96
N GLU A 48 -8.25 -6.35 -15.34
CA GLU A 48 -7.10 -5.48 -15.52
C GLU A 48 -6.60 -4.93 -14.17
N THR A 49 -5.28 -4.81 -14.05
CA THR A 49 -4.61 -4.30 -12.85
C THR A 49 -3.19 -3.82 -13.18
N GLY A 50 -2.47 -3.28 -12.20
CA GLY A 50 -1.06 -2.97 -12.37
C GLY A 50 -0.24 -3.23 -11.10
N TYR A 51 1.07 -3.06 -11.26
CA TYR A 51 2.02 -2.98 -10.17
C TYR A 51 2.54 -1.55 -10.00
N ASP A 52 2.74 -1.16 -8.75
CA ASP A 52 3.42 0.08 -8.36
C ASP A 52 4.69 -0.23 -7.56
N ILE A 53 5.56 0.76 -7.42
CA ILE A 53 6.78 0.62 -6.63
C ILE A 53 6.40 0.63 -5.14
N THR A 54 7.03 -0.22 -4.33
CA THR A 54 6.81 -0.36 -2.88
C THR A 54 6.72 0.97 -2.12
N VAL A 55 7.58 1.94 -2.47
CA VAL A 55 7.63 3.27 -1.85
C VAL A 55 6.40 4.13 -2.15
N ALA A 56 5.69 3.87 -3.24
CA ALA A 56 4.45 4.55 -3.60
C ALA A 56 3.22 3.91 -2.94
N SER A 57 3.38 2.79 -2.22
CA SER A 57 2.26 2.08 -1.60
C SER A 57 1.65 2.85 -0.44
N GLU A 58 0.33 2.80 -0.32
CA GLU A 58 -0.39 3.35 0.83
C GLU A 58 0.07 2.69 2.14
N ILE A 59 0.44 1.41 2.10
CA ILE A 59 1.00 0.67 3.25
C ILE A 59 2.27 1.37 3.77
N MET A 60 3.15 1.83 2.88
CA MET A 60 4.37 2.56 3.27
C MET A 60 4.02 3.92 3.89
N ALA A 61 3.07 4.65 3.32
CA ALA A 61 2.61 5.92 3.88
C ALA A 61 1.99 5.74 5.28
N ILE A 62 1.13 4.73 5.45
CA ILE A 62 0.52 4.37 6.74
C ILE A 62 1.60 3.95 7.74
N LEU A 63 2.60 3.18 7.31
CA LEU A 63 3.73 2.80 8.16
C LEU A 63 4.53 4.02 8.63
N CYS A 64 4.78 5.00 7.75
CA CYS A 64 5.52 6.22 8.11
C CYS A 64 4.72 7.14 9.06
N LEU A 65 3.39 7.19 8.92
CA LEU A 65 2.51 8.06 9.70
C LEU A 65 2.03 7.43 11.00
N ALA A 66 2.10 6.11 11.15
CA ALA A 66 1.63 5.43 12.34
C ALA A 66 2.49 5.79 13.58
N SER A 67 1.82 5.95 14.71
CA SER A 67 2.48 6.24 16.01
C SER A 67 2.60 5.00 16.90
N SER A 68 1.70 4.03 16.73
CA SER A 68 1.66 2.80 17.50
C SER A 68 1.17 1.63 16.64
N LEU A 69 1.31 0.39 17.13
CA LEU A 69 0.80 -0.79 16.44
C LEU A 69 -0.74 -0.80 16.38
N THR A 70 -1.41 -0.22 17.38
CA THR A 70 -2.87 -0.05 17.38
C THR A 70 -3.32 0.97 16.33
N ASP A 71 -2.66 2.13 16.25
CA ASP A 71 -2.92 3.16 15.23
C ASP A 71 -2.61 2.62 13.81
N LEU A 72 -1.53 1.84 13.66
CA LEU A 72 -1.22 1.14 12.42
C LEU A 72 -2.37 0.21 12.00
N LYS A 73 -2.87 -0.60 12.92
CA LYS A 73 -3.98 -1.54 12.66
C LYS A 73 -5.25 -0.80 12.24
N GLU A 74 -5.62 0.27 12.94
CA GLU A 74 -6.80 1.07 12.59
C GLU A 74 -6.69 1.72 11.21
N ARG A 75 -5.51 2.24 10.87
CA ARG A 75 -5.27 2.84 9.54
C ARG A 75 -5.31 1.80 8.44
N LEU A 76 -4.70 0.64 8.66
CA LEU A 76 -4.76 -0.48 7.72
C LEU A 76 -6.21 -0.94 7.49
N GLY A 77 -7.03 -0.97 8.53
CA GLY A 77 -8.45 -1.36 8.42
C GLY A 77 -9.29 -0.38 7.59
N ARG A 78 -9.00 0.92 7.67
CA ARG A 78 -9.70 1.98 6.92
C ARG A 78 -9.32 2.08 5.44
N MET A 79 -8.33 1.31 4.99
CA MET A 79 -7.89 1.35 3.60
C MET A 79 -9.00 0.89 2.67
N ILE A 80 -9.28 1.69 1.63
CA ILE A 80 -10.28 1.36 0.62
C ILE A 80 -9.61 0.50 -0.46
N VAL A 81 -10.16 -0.70 -0.67
CA VAL A 81 -9.58 -1.68 -1.59
C VAL A 81 -10.33 -1.70 -2.92
N ALA A 82 -11.66 -1.55 -2.87
CA ALA A 82 -12.51 -1.55 -4.04
C ALA A 82 -13.84 -0.83 -3.77
N TYR A 83 -14.66 -0.68 -4.81
CA TYR A 83 -16.05 -0.25 -4.68
C TYR A 83 -16.99 -1.37 -5.12
N ASN A 84 -18.15 -1.42 -4.48
CA ASN A 84 -19.24 -2.29 -4.88
C ASN A 84 -19.99 -1.74 -6.08
N ILE A 85 -20.83 -2.58 -6.68
CA ILE A 85 -21.75 -2.20 -7.76
C ILE A 85 -22.66 -1.02 -7.32
N GLU A 86 -23.04 -0.98 -6.05
CA GLU A 86 -23.81 0.12 -5.43
C GLU A 86 -22.99 1.40 -5.17
N GLY A 87 -21.68 1.39 -5.42
CA GLY A 87 -20.78 2.51 -5.16
C GLY A 87 -20.32 2.64 -3.69
N LYS A 88 -20.66 1.68 -2.83
CA LYS A 88 -20.14 1.64 -1.45
C LYS A 88 -18.66 1.24 -1.45
N ALA A 89 -17.85 1.94 -0.67
CA ALA A 89 -16.43 1.62 -0.48
C ALA A 89 -16.30 0.32 0.33
N VAL A 90 -15.45 -0.60 -0.15
CA VAL A 90 -15.06 -1.81 0.55
C VAL A 90 -13.69 -1.60 1.15
N THR A 91 -13.61 -1.83 2.46
CA THR A 91 -12.40 -1.64 3.25
C THR A 91 -11.60 -2.93 3.42
N ALA A 92 -10.37 -2.81 3.89
CA ALA A 92 -9.55 -3.98 4.22
C ALA A 92 -10.06 -4.74 5.44
N ASP A 93 -10.77 -4.06 6.35
CA ASP A 93 -11.46 -4.69 7.48
C ASP A 93 -12.64 -5.55 7.02
N ASP A 94 -13.39 -5.14 5.99
CA ASP A 94 -14.50 -5.93 5.42
C ASP A 94 -14.01 -7.25 4.80
N LEU A 95 -12.72 -7.32 4.44
CA LEU A 95 -12.05 -8.51 3.93
C LEU A 95 -11.30 -9.29 5.03
N GLU A 96 -11.43 -8.89 6.29
CA GLU A 96 -10.74 -9.47 7.46
C GLU A 96 -9.20 -9.54 7.32
N ALA A 97 -8.61 -8.73 6.44
CA ALA A 97 -7.19 -8.80 6.09
C ALA A 97 -6.29 -8.05 7.08
N THR A 98 -6.85 -7.13 7.85
CA THR A 98 -6.13 -6.19 8.73
C THR A 98 -5.29 -6.89 9.80
N GLY A 99 -5.80 -7.96 10.39
CA GLY A 99 -5.07 -8.74 11.39
C GLY A 99 -3.80 -9.38 10.82
N ALA A 100 -3.91 -9.99 9.63
CA ALA A 100 -2.78 -10.61 8.94
C ALA A 100 -1.75 -9.56 8.48
N MET A 101 -2.21 -8.43 7.94
CA MET A 101 -1.31 -7.33 7.53
C MET A 101 -0.53 -6.75 8.72
N ALA A 102 -1.21 -6.49 9.84
CA ALA A 102 -0.56 -6.00 11.05
C ALA A 102 0.47 -7.00 11.60
N LEU A 103 0.20 -8.31 11.50
CA LEU A 103 1.13 -9.36 11.92
C LEU A 103 2.40 -9.37 11.05
N LEU A 104 2.27 -9.28 9.73
CA LEU A 104 3.42 -9.24 8.81
C LEU A 104 4.31 -8.01 9.08
N LEU A 105 3.70 -6.86 9.35
CA LEU A 105 4.42 -5.62 9.64
C LEU A 105 5.08 -5.61 11.03
N LYS A 106 4.69 -6.49 11.95
CA LYS A 106 5.27 -6.60 13.30
C LYS A 106 6.68 -7.22 13.33
N THR A 107 7.20 -7.68 12.19
CA THR A 107 8.50 -8.34 12.07
C THR A 107 9.67 -7.49 12.60
N PRO A 108 10.69 -8.07 13.28
CA PRO A 108 11.81 -7.33 13.87
C PRO A 108 12.55 -6.41 12.90
N SER A 109 12.77 -6.86 11.65
CA SER A 109 13.40 -6.05 10.61
C SER A 109 12.58 -4.78 10.32
N ASN A 110 11.26 -4.90 10.21
CA ASN A 110 10.38 -3.75 9.98
C ASN A 110 10.36 -2.79 11.16
N ARG A 111 10.50 -3.30 12.39
CA ARG A 111 10.64 -2.48 13.59
C ARG A 111 11.96 -1.71 13.63
N ILE A 112 13.04 -2.30 13.11
CA ILE A 112 14.34 -1.62 12.92
C ILE A 112 14.20 -0.54 11.84
N TRP A 113 13.59 -0.85 10.69
CA TRP A 113 13.31 0.12 9.63
C TRP A 113 12.45 1.29 10.12
N PHE A 114 11.37 1.01 10.85
CA PHE A 114 10.49 2.02 11.45
C PHE A 114 11.25 2.98 12.39
N ARG A 115 12.21 2.44 13.16
CA ARG A 115 13.04 3.23 14.07
C ARG A 115 14.12 4.02 13.33
N LEU A 116 14.78 3.42 12.34
CA LEU A 116 15.80 4.07 11.51
C LEU A 116 15.20 5.22 10.69
N TRP A 117 14.01 5.06 10.12
CA TRP A 117 13.37 6.09 9.28
C TRP A 117 12.91 7.32 10.08
N LYS A 118 12.51 7.15 11.35
CA LYS A 118 12.22 8.26 12.28
C LYS A 118 13.48 8.95 12.82
N THR A 119 14.68 8.45 12.52
CA THR A 119 15.92 9.10 12.92
C THR A 119 16.30 10.13 11.84
N PRO A 120 16.41 11.43 12.16
CA PRO A 120 16.55 12.49 11.14
C PRO A 120 17.81 12.38 10.25
N ARG A 121 18.77 11.54 10.63
CA ARG A 121 20.00 11.28 9.86
C ARG A 121 19.83 10.30 8.69
N LEU A 122 18.77 9.51 8.65
CA LEU A 122 18.59 8.41 7.67
C LEU A 122 17.45 8.63 6.66
N SER A 123 16.58 9.61 6.87
CA SER A 123 15.42 9.85 5.98
C SER A 123 15.82 10.28 4.55
N PHE A 124 17.06 10.71 4.32
CA PHE A 124 17.54 11.20 3.01
C PHE A 124 17.94 10.10 2.01
N MET A 125 18.04 8.83 2.42
CA MET A 125 18.69 7.81 1.59
C MET A 125 17.75 7.01 0.66
N VAL A 126 16.42 7.14 0.79
CA VAL A 126 15.47 6.20 0.14
C VAL A 126 14.41 6.88 -0.74
N VAL A 127 14.31 8.21 -0.75
CA VAL A 127 13.40 8.90 -1.68
C VAL A 127 14.15 9.15 -2.99
N PRO A 128 13.67 8.66 -4.16
CA PRO A 128 14.29 9.01 -5.42
C PRO A 128 14.23 10.54 -5.57
N LEU A 129 15.39 11.11 -5.88
CA LEU A 129 15.67 12.54 -5.88
C LEU A 129 14.91 13.44 -6.89
N PRO A 130 14.04 13.00 -7.85
CA PRO A 130 13.45 13.95 -8.78
C PRO A 130 12.07 14.52 -8.37
N ILE A 131 11.50 14.19 -7.20
CA ILE A 131 10.10 14.57 -6.85
C ILE A 131 9.99 15.54 -5.65
N LEU A 132 11.09 16.15 -5.18
CA LEU A 132 11.01 17.23 -4.19
C LEU A 132 11.08 18.60 -4.89
N PRO A 133 9.94 19.28 -5.17
CA PRO A 133 9.98 20.70 -5.50
C PRO A 133 10.31 21.48 -4.24
N MET A 134 11.52 22.05 -4.21
CA MET A 134 11.93 23.37 -3.69
C MET A 134 11.45 23.89 -2.31
N ALA A 135 10.65 23.19 -1.52
CA ALA A 135 10.10 23.70 -0.26
C ALA A 135 10.98 23.43 0.98
N ALA A 136 11.93 22.50 0.90
CA ALA A 136 12.74 22.08 2.04
C ALA A 136 14.06 22.89 2.23
N THR A 137 14.40 23.80 1.33
CA THR A 137 15.68 24.53 1.37
C THR A 137 15.72 25.67 2.39
N ARG A 138 14.62 25.98 3.10
CA ARG A 138 14.57 27.11 4.06
C ARG A 138 14.67 26.74 5.54
N CYS A 139 14.69 25.46 5.91
CA CYS A 139 14.77 25.05 7.32
C CYS A 139 16.19 24.79 7.84
N TRP A 140 17.24 24.95 7.00
CA TRP A 140 18.60 24.47 7.29
C TRP A 140 19.71 25.48 7.04
N LEU A 141 19.46 26.78 7.28
CA LEU A 141 20.57 27.72 7.52
C LEU A 141 20.66 27.99 9.02
N PRO A 142 21.65 27.40 9.73
CA PRO A 142 21.95 27.82 11.09
C PRO A 142 22.63 29.20 11.03
N GLU A 143 22.05 30.18 11.73
CA GLU A 143 22.76 31.40 12.15
C GLU A 143 24.01 30.97 12.93
N GLN A 144 25.17 31.34 12.40
CA GLN A 144 26.48 31.16 13.02
C GLN A 144 26.74 32.35 13.97
N PRO A 145 27.19 32.14 15.22
CA PRO A 145 28.01 33.14 15.90
C PRO A 145 29.46 33.12 15.41
#